data_AF-A0A653BLD5-F1
#
_entry.id   AF-A0A653BLD5-F1
#
_cell.length_a   1.000
_cell.length_b   1.000
_cell.length_c   1.000
_cell.angle_alpha   90.00
_cell.angle_beta   90.00
_cell.angle_gamma   90.00
#
_symmetry.space_group_name_H-M   'P 1'
#
loop_
_entity.id
_entity.type
_entity.pdbx_description
1 polymer ?
#
loop_
_entity_poly.entity_id
_entity_poly.type
_entity_poly.pdbx_seq_one_letter_code
_entity_poly.pdbx_strand_id
1 'polypeptide(L)'
;MSLQRQVAAKIASKRDPQQDKEAQEWIENVLGAKFPPGQAYEDVIKDGAILCQLINKLAPGSVPKINTSGGQFKMMENINK
;
A
#
# COMPACT_ATOMS: atom_id res chain seq x y z
N MET A 1 16.81 11.77 -18.41
CA MET A 1 16.03 12.00 -17.16
C MET A 1 14.63 12.61 -17.38
N SER A 2 13.99 12.49 -18.56
CA SER A 2 12.68 13.14 -18.85
C SER A 2 11.48 12.18 -18.88
N LEU A 3 11.67 10.93 -19.30
CA LEU A 3 10.57 9.96 -19.46
C LEU A 3 9.97 9.48 -18.13
N GLN A 4 10.79 9.19 -17.11
CA GLN A 4 10.30 8.69 -15.82
C GLN A 4 9.38 9.70 -15.11
N ARG A 5 9.70 10.99 -15.18
CA ARG A 5 8.88 12.07 -14.61
C ARG A 5 7.54 12.22 -15.33
N GLN A 6 7.52 12.11 -16.65
CA GLN A 6 6.29 12.19 -17.44
C GLN A 6 5.37 10.98 -17.21
N VAL A 7 5.94 9.78 -17.08
CA VAL A 7 5.18 8.57 -16.76
C VAL A 7 4.62 8.64 -15.35
N ALA A 8 5.42 9.03 -14.36
CA ALA A 8 4.95 9.21 -12.98
C ALA A 8 3.86 10.29 -12.89
N ALA A 9 4.01 11.43 -13.56
CA ALA A 9 3.01 12.49 -13.59
C ALA A 9 1.70 12.05 -14.28
N LYS A 10 1.77 11.22 -15.33
CA LYS A 10 0.58 10.73 -16.04
C LYS A 10 -0.17 9.65 -15.25
N ILE A 11 0.53 8.87 -14.43
CA ILE A 11 -0.07 7.93 -13.47
C ILE A 11 -0.68 8.70 -12.29
N ALA A 12 0.05 9.67 -11.72
CA ALA A 12 -0.44 10.54 -10.66
C ALA A 12 -1.65 11.39 -11.11
N SER A 13 -1.71 11.78 -12.39
CA SER A 13 -2.86 12.51 -12.95
C SER A 13 -4.16 11.70 -13.00
N LYS A 14 -4.11 10.38 -12.81
CA LYS A 14 -5.30 9.52 -12.66
C LYS A 14 -5.66 9.26 -11.20
N ARG A 15 -4.80 9.65 -10.25
CA ARG A 15 -5.04 9.48 -8.82
C ARG A 15 -5.83 10.69 -8.34
N ASP A 16 -6.99 10.41 -7.76
CA ASP A 16 -7.77 11.42 -7.05
C ASP A 16 -7.31 11.44 -5.57
N PRO A 17 -6.78 12.55 -5.05
CA PRO A 17 -6.36 12.67 -3.65
C PRO A 17 -7.49 12.37 -2.66
N GLN A 18 -8.74 12.62 -3.06
CA GLN A 18 -9.91 12.32 -2.24
C GLN A 18 -10.13 10.81 -2.13
N GLN A 19 -9.99 10.08 -3.25
CA GLN A 19 -10.07 8.61 -3.25
C GLN A 19 -8.95 7.97 -2.44
N ASP A 20 -7.72 8.50 -2.51
CA ASP A 20 -6.61 7.98 -1.70
C ASP A 20 -6.91 8.16 -0.19
N LYS A 21 -7.52 9.29 0.20
CA LYS A 21 -7.93 9.54 1.58
C LYS A 21 -9.08 8.62 2.02
N GLU A 22 -10.12 8.47 1.19
CA GLU A 22 -11.23 7.55 1.46
C GLU A 22 -10.73 6.09 1.59
N ALA A 23 -9.82 5.68 0.71
CA ALA A 23 -9.19 4.36 0.77
C ALA A 23 -8.36 4.20 2.06
N GLN A 24 -7.56 5.21 2.43
CA GLN A 24 -6.82 5.18 3.69
C GLN A 24 -7.76 5.01 4.89
N GLU A 25 -8.79 5.86 5.01
CA GLU A 25 -9.76 5.80 6.10
C GLU A 25 -10.46 4.42 6.15
N TRP A 26 -10.82 3.86 4.99
CA TRP A 26 -11.42 2.54 4.91
C TRP A 26 -10.46 1.44 5.38
N ILE A 27 -9.20 1.45 4.94
CA ILE A 27 -8.18 0.47 5.38
C ILE A 27 -7.95 0.58 6.89
N GLU A 28 -7.83 1.80 7.43
CA GLU A 28 -7.67 2.03 8.86
C GLU A 28 -8.84 1.49 9.67
N ASN A 29 -10.08 1.68 9.17
CA ASN A 29 -11.29 1.17 9.81
C ASN A 29 -11.35 -0.36 9.80
N VAL A 30 -10.96 -1.01 8.70
CA VAL A 30 -10.96 -2.48 8.59
C VAL A 30 -9.88 -3.10 9.48
N LEU A 31 -8.68 -2.53 9.49
CA LEU A 31 -7.56 -3.03 10.29
C LEU A 31 -7.65 -2.66 11.77
N GLY A 32 -8.36 -1.58 12.10
CA GLY A 32 -8.36 -0.99 13.45
C GLY A 32 -7.01 -0.35 13.81
N ALA A 33 -6.18 -0.05 12.81
CA ALA A 33 -4.84 0.52 12.97
C ALA A 33 -4.66 1.70 12.03
N LYS A 34 -3.97 2.75 12.49
CA LYS A 34 -3.73 3.96 11.70
C LYS A 34 -2.45 3.88 10.89
N PHE A 35 -2.43 4.57 9.76
CA PHE A 35 -1.22 4.74 8.97
C PHE A 35 -0.19 5.56 9.76
N PRO A 36 1.12 5.35 9.52
CA PRO A 36 2.18 6.09 10.20
C PRO A 36 2.05 7.60 9.94
N PRO A 37 2.07 8.45 10.99
CA PRO A 37 1.99 9.89 10.80
C PRO A 37 3.24 10.40 10.08
N GLY A 38 3.04 11.25 9.07
CA GLY A 38 4.14 11.88 8.31
C GLY A 38 4.67 11.07 7.13
N GLN A 39 4.06 9.91 6.80
CA GLN A 39 4.35 9.19 5.56
C GLN A 39 3.24 9.42 4.52
N ALA A 40 3.63 9.47 3.24
CA ALA A 40 2.67 9.55 2.15
C ALA A 40 1.92 8.22 2.00
N TYR A 41 0.63 8.27 1.69
CA TYR A 41 -0.22 7.09 1.46
C TYR A 41 0.45 6.07 0.52
N GLU A 42 1.04 6.55 -0.58
CA GLU A 42 1.73 5.73 -1.56
C GLU A 42 2.91 4.95 -0.96
N ASP A 43 3.70 5.58 -0.08
CA ASP A 43 4.86 4.92 0.53
C ASP A 43 4.44 3.85 1.54
N VAL A 44 3.32 4.06 2.23
CA VAL A 44 2.81 3.14 3.25
C VAL A 44 2.22 1.87 2.63
N ILE A 45 1.60 1.95 1.45
CA ILE A 45 1.05 0.77 0.76
C ILE A 45 2.07 0.06 -0.15
N LYS A 46 3.19 0.72 -0.44
CA LYS A 46 4.19 0.26 -1.42
C LYS A 46 4.97 -0.98 -1.00
N ASP A 47 5.10 -1.20 0.30
CA ASP A 47 5.74 -2.42 0.83
C ASP A 47 4.81 -3.64 0.82
N GLY A 48 3.52 -3.44 0.50
CA GLY A 48 2.48 -4.46 0.45
C GLY A 48 2.10 -5.04 1.82
N ALA A 49 2.75 -4.64 2.91
CA ALA A 49 2.56 -5.26 4.22
C ALA A 49 1.14 -5.01 4.75
N ILE A 50 0.68 -3.75 4.66
CA ILE A 50 -0.68 -3.35 5.05
C ILE A 50 -1.74 -4.01 4.16
N LEU A 51 -1.46 -4.17 2.86
CA LEU A 51 -2.39 -4.84 1.93
C LEU A 51 -2.55 -6.33 2.29
N CYS A 52 -1.45 -7.01 2.65
CA CYS A 52 -1.53 -8.38 3.13
C CYS A 52 -2.28 -8.50 4.46
N GLN A 53 -2.12 -7.53 5.37
CA GLN A 53 -2.89 -7.52 6.62
C GLN A 53 -4.39 -7.31 6.34
N LEU A 54 -4.70 -6.40 5.41
CA LEU A 54 -6.06 -6.08 5.02
C LEU A 54 -6.79 -7.30 4.45
N ILE A 55 -6.17 -7.99 3.49
CA ILE A 55 -6.79 -9.19 2.91
C ILE A 55 -6.94 -10.30 3.95
N ASN A 56 -5.97 -10.49 4.84
CA ASN A 56 -6.08 -11.46 5.92
C ASN A 56 -7.20 -11.13 6.92
N LYS A 57 -7.54 -9.85 7.07
CA LYS A 57 -8.66 -9.42 7.92
C LYS A 57 -10.01 -9.73 7.27
N LEU A 58 -10.10 -9.56 5.95
CA LEU A 58 -11.31 -9.83 5.16
C LEU A 58 -11.51 -11.34 4.90
N ALA A 59 -10.42 -12.03 4.60
CA ALA A 59 -10.36 -13.45 4.29
C ALA A 59 -9.20 -14.08 5.09
N PRO A 60 -9.49 -14.65 6.28
CA PRO A 60 -8.48 -15.24 7.14
C PRO A 60 -7.68 -16.33 6.40
N GLY A 61 -6.36 -16.21 6.38
CA GLY A 61 -5.46 -17.20 5.78
C GLY A 61 -5.10 -16.96 4.31
N SER A 62 -5.55 -15.86 3.68
CA SER A 62 -5.16 -15.51 2.30
C SER A 62 -3.65 -15.33 2.12
N VAL A 63 -2.98 -14.65 3.06
CA VAL A 63 -1.54 -14.43 3.04
C VAL A 63 -0.91 -15.08 4.29
N PRO A 64 -0.29 -16.27 4.16
CA PRO A 64 0.23 -17.01 5.31
C PRO A 64 1.46 -16.36 5.95
N LYS A 65 2.20 -15.53 5.21
CA LYS A 65 3.40 -14.84 5.70
C LYS A 65 3.52 -13.46 5.10
N ILE A 66 3.61 -12.46 5.96
CA ILE A 66 3.79 -11.05 5.59
C ILE A 66 5.25 -10.67 5.87
N ASN A 67 5.95 -10.16 4.86
CA ASN A 67 7.31 -9.69 5.01
C ASN A 67 7.29 -8.22 5.46
N THR A 68 7.47 -7.98 6.77
CA THR A 68 7.53 -6.61 7.34
C THR A 68 8.96 -6.07 7.46
N SER A 69 9.96 -6.86 7.10
CA SER A 69 11.37 -6.53 7.24
C SER A 69 12.22 -7.24 6.19
N GLY A 70 13.30 -6.59 5.76
CA GLY A 70 14.23 -7.11 4.75
C GLY A 70 14.44 -6.14 3.60
N GLY A 71 15.18 -6.57 2.58
CA GLY A 71 15.42 -5.77 1.39
C GLY A 71 14.15 -5.59 0.54
N GLN A 72 14.18 -4.61 -0.36
CA GLN A 72 13.06 -4.22 -1.24
C GLN A 72 12.42 -5.40 -1.98
N PHE A 73 13.21 -6.42 -2.35
CA PHE A 73 12.72 -7.64 -3.00
C PHE A 73 11.69 -8.41 -2.16
N LYS A 74 11.92 -8.56 -0.85
CA LYS A 74 11.00 -9.28 0.05
C LYS A 74 9.67 -8.54 0.25
N MET A 75 9.71 -7.21 0.19
CA MET A 75 8.51 -6.37 0.24
C MET A 75 7.71 -6.50 -1.05
N MET A 76 8.36 -6.56 -2.22
CA MET A 76 7.68 -6.82 -3.49
C MET A 76 6.98 -8.18 -3.54
N GLU A 77 7.48 -9.18 -2.82
CA GLU A 77 6.78 -10.48 -2.69
C GLU A 77 5.45 -10.37 -1.95
N ASN A 78 5.23 -9.36 -1.11
CA ASN A 78 3.92 -9.16 -0.47
C ASN A 78 2.84 -8.80 -1.49
N ILE A 79 3.19 -8.06 -2.55
CA ILE A 79 2.25 -7.59 -3.57
C ILE A 79 1.96 -8.66 -4.62
N ASN A 80 2.91 -9.57 -4.86
CA ASN A 80 2.79 -10.64 -5.86
C ASN A 80 2.13 -11.93 -5.32
N LYS A 81 1.68 -11.93 -4.06
CA LYS A 81 0.97 -13.06 -3.45
C LYS A 81 -0.52 -13.00 -3.74
#